data_AF-A0A9K3M4Q2-F1
#
_entry.id   AF-A0A9K3M4Q2-F1
#
_cell.length_a   1.000
_cell.length_b   1.000
_cell.length_c   1.000
_cell.angle_alpha   90.00
_cell.angle_beta   90.00
_cell.angle_gamma   90.00
#
_symmetry.space_group_name_H-M   'P 1'
#
loop_
_entity.id
_entity.type
_entity.pdbx_description
1 polymer ?
#
loop_
_entity_poly.entity_id
_entity_poly.type
_entity_poly.pdbx_seq_one_letter_code
_entity_poly.pdbx_strand_id
1 'polypeptide(L)'
;MPSANACGSCYQDNFSFALYNRFRTPKLYRLATNGEWDQIPARCKNHPKEAQFIHKYAPMDTALHRILRTESCQTCPPEMKQNIYEMKLDAVKALLEANPVQASTADTFQRTPLHWACMDAESNDVQTGGDDDEHGDHISESTLGSGSVLLELLDHAPQAVKKVDIERRIPLHYLLARNDEIPLRLLAKMVALYPDSLTVKDEVGETPLDILQSRKEEIPNMEEVIKTLLKLKSMLASTAQVILEKHSHQPEAGCELAS
;
A
#
# COMPACT_ATOMS: atom_id res chain seq x y z
N MET A 1 25.49 35.26 -13.97
CA MET A 1 24.07 35.21 -13.57
C MET A 1 23.37 34.25 -14.53
N PRO A 2 22.86 33.09 -14.09
CA PRO A 2 22.20 32.16 -14.98
C PRO A 2 20.77 32.65 -15.28
N SER A 3 20.44 32.77 -16.56
CA SER A 3 19.12 33.19 -17.05
C SER A 3 18.12 32.05 -16.90
N ALA A 4 17.09 32.26 -16.09
CA ALA A 4 15.94 31.38 -15.99
C ALA A 4 15.04 31.53 -17.23
N ASN A 5 15.29 30.74 -18.26
CA ASN A 5 14.31 30.50 -19.33
C ASN A 5 13.28 29.49 -18.81
N ALA A 6 12.31 29.96 -18.03
CA ALA A 6 11.09 29.21 -17.75
C ALA A 6 10.25 29.19 -19.05
N CYS A 7 10.02 28.00 -19.59
CA CYS A 7 9.22 27.76 -20.79
C CYS A 7 7.81 28.33 -20.63
N GLY A 8 7.43 29.33 -21.44
CA GLY A 8 6.12 29.99 -21.34
C GLY A 8 4.90 29.05 -21.45
N SER A 9 5.07 27.89 -22.08
CA SER A 9 4.03 26.84 -22.15
C SER A 9 3.73 26.22 -20.78
N CYS A 10 4.74 25.98 -19.94
CA CYS A 10 4.50 25.31 -18.66
C CYS A 10 3.74 26.22 -17.67
N TYR A 11 3.94 27.54 -17.74
CA TYR A 11 3.25 28.48 -16.87
C TYR A 11 1.77 28.63 -17.26
N GLN A 12 1.46 28.75 -18.55
CA GLN A 12 0.07 28.81 -19.04
C GLN A 12 -0.70 27.52 -18.77
N ASP A 13 -0.07 26.36 -18.94
CA ASP A 13 -0.70 25.08 -18.65
C ASP A 13 -0.93 24.89 -17.15
N ASN A 14 0.02 25.33 -16.30
CA ASN A 14 -0.13 25.28 -14.85
C ASN A 14 -1.21 26.24 -14.35
N PHE A 15 -1.29 27.44 -14.92
CA PHE A 15 -2.32 28.42 -14.60
C PHE A 15 -3.72 27.96 -15.04
N SER A 16 -3.83 27.41 -16.25
CA SER A 16 -5.08 26.85 -16.77
C SER A 16 -5.54 25.63 -15.96
N PHE A 17 -4.62 24.75 -15.56
CA PHE A 17 -4.91 23.63 -14.67
C PHE A 17 -5.34 24.11 -13.26
N ALA A 18 -4.67 25.14 -12.72
CA ALA A 18 -5.05 25.72 -11.44
C ALA A 18 -6.46 26.33 -11.47
N LEU A 19 -6.84 27.02 -12.56
CA LEU A 19 -8.20 27.52 -12.77
C LEU A 19 -9.22 26.39 -12.98
N TYR A 20 -8.87 25.36 -13.75
CA TYR A 20 -9.72 24.18 -13.97
C TYR A 20 -10.01 23.46 -12.65
N ASN A 21 -8.99 23.18 -11.85
CA ASN A 21 -9.14 22.61 -10.50
C ASN A 21 -9.91 23.53 -9.56
N ARG A 22 -9.88 24.85 -9.79
CA ARG A 22 -10.62 25.82 -8.96
C ARG A 22 -12.14 25.68 -9.10
N PHE A 23 -12.65 25.22 -10.24
CA PHE A 23 -14.09 25.22 -10.51
C PHE A 23 -14.67 23.87 -10.99
N ARG A 24 -13.83 22.89 -11.36
CA ARG A 24 -14.29 21.61 -11.92
C ARG A 24 -13.47 20.43 -11.41
N THR A 25 -14.15 19.30 -11.19
CA THR A 25 -13.50 18.02 -10.93
C THR A 25 -12.86 17.48 -12.22
N PRO A 26 -11.57 17.12 -12.21
CA PRO A 26 -10.90 16.47 -13.35
C PRO A 26 -11.64 15.24 -13.83
N LYS A 27 -11.55 14.98 -15.14
CA LYS A 27 -12.22 13.81 -15.73
C LYS A 27 -11.68 12.54 -15.10
N LEU A 28 -10.37 12.44 -14.86
CA LEU A 28 -9.74 11.31 -14.17
C LEU A 28 -10.40 11.00 -12.82
N TYR A 29 -10.61 12.02 -11.98
CA TYR A 29 -11.26 11.84 -10.68
C TYR A 29 -12.72 11.37 -10.82
N ARG A 30 -13.45 11.87 -11.83
CA ARG A 30 -14.81 11.41 -12.11
C ARG A 30 -14.85 9.97 -12.61
N LEU A 31 -13.91 9.57 -13.48
CA LEU A 31 -13.79 8.18 -13.93
C LEU A 31 -13.58 7.23 -12.75
N ALA A 32 -12.66 7.59 -11.84
CA ALA A 32 -12.43 6.84 -10.60
C ALA A 32 -13.68 6.77 -9.70
N THR A 33 -14.47 7.85 -9.64
CA THR A 33 -15.70 7.91 -8.84
C THR A 33 -16.84 7.09 -9.45
N ASN A 34 -16.92 7.04 -10.78
CA ASN A 34 -17.98 6.36 -11.52
C ASN A 34 -17.70 4.86 -11.73
N GLY A 35 -16.50 4.38 -11.40
CA GLY A 35 -16.09 3.00 -11.67
C GLY A 35 -15.65 2.73 -13.11
N GLU A 36 -15.37 3.77 -13.89
CA GLU A 36 -14.90 3.67 -15.29
C GLU A 36 -13.38 3.42 -15.32
N TRP A 37 -12.93 2.33 -14.69
CA TRP A 37 -11.51 2.04 -14.44
C TRP A 37 -10.70 1.73 -15.72
N ASP A 38 -11.34 1.17 -16.75
CA ASP A 38 -10.77 0.88 -18.06
C ASP A 38 -10.22 2.13 -18.77
N GLN A 39 -10.86 3.28 -18.55
CA GLN A 39 -10.47 4.54 -19.16
C GLN A 39 -9.35 5.26 -18.40
N ILE A 40 -9.06 4.86 -17.16
CA ILE A 40 -8.09 5.52 -16.29
C ILE A 40 -6.67 5.43 -16.84
N PRO A 41 -6.16 4.26 -17.31
CA PRO A 41 -4.82 4.17 -17.87
C PRO A 41 -4.60 5.11 -19.06
N ALA A 42 -5.54 5.16 -20.00
CA ALA A 42 -5.48 6.06 -21.15
C ALA A 42 -5.54 7.54 -20.72
N ARG A 43 -6.31 7.86 -19.67
CA ARG A 43 -6.41 9.23 -19.14
C ARG A 43 -5.12 9.66 -18.43
N CYS A 44 -4.50 8.77 -17.66
CA CYS A 44 -3.22 9.04 -16.99
C CYS A 44 -2.11 9.36 -18.00
N LYS A 45 -2.04 8.62 -19.11
CA LYS A 45 -1.08 8.88 -20.20
C LYS A 45 -1.31 10.23 -20.88
N ASN A 46 -2.55 10.56 -21.20
CA ASN A 46 -2.87 11.78 -21.95
C ASN A 46 -2.92 13.05 -21.07
N HIS A 47 -3.27 12.92 -19.79
CA HIS A 47 -3.50 14.05 -18.87
C HIS A 47 -2.91 13.77 -17.47
N PRO A 48 -1.58 13.53 -17.35
CA PRO A 48 -0.96 13.08 -16.10
C PRO A 48 -1.12 14.07 -14.94
N LYS A 49 -1.24 15.37 -15.22
CA LYS A 49 -1.47 16.40 -14.18
C LYS A 49 -2.78 16.17 -13.41
N GLU A 50 -3.79 15.55 -14.03
CA GLU A 50 -5.04 15.22 -13.33
C GLU A 50 -4.82 14.24 -12.16
N ALA A 51 -3.75 13.43 -12.20
CA ALA A 51 -3.36 12.54 -11.10
C ALA A 51 -2.78 13.32 -9.90
N GLN A 52 -2.64 14.64 -9.95
CA GLN A 52 -2.27 15.43 -8.77
C GLN A 52 -3.49 16.01 -8.04
N PHE A 53 -4.69 15.78 -8.58
CA PHE A 53 -5.90 16.34 -8.01
C PHE A 53 -6.26 15.72 -6.66
N ILE A 54 -6.46 16.59 -5.68
CA ILE A 54 -7.01 16.29 -4.36
C ILE A 54 -8.37 16.98 -4.29
N HIS A 55 -9.41 16.23 -3.92
CA HIS A 55 -10.74 16.79 -3.77
C HIS A 55 -10.77 17.86 -2.68
N LYS A 56 -11.53 18.94 -2.87
CA LYS A 56 -11.51 20.08 -1.93
C LYS A 56 -12.37 19.86 -0.70
N TYR A 57 -13.44 19.08 -0.84
CA TYR A 57 -14.36 18.80 0.23
C TYR A 57 -13.99 17.46 0.86
N ALA A 58 -14.25 17.35 2.17
CA ALA A 58 -14.07 16.12 2.92
C ALA A 58 -14.66 14.92 2.14
N PRO A 59 -13.92 13.80 2.03
CA PRO A 59 -12.73 13.46 2.80
C PRO A 59 -11.38 13.96 2.20
N MET A 60 -11.36 14.96 1.33
CA MET A 60 -10.11 15.49 0.72
C MET A 60 -9.26 14.41 0.05
N ASP A 61 -9.93 13.55 -0.71
CA ASP A 61 -9.36 12.33 -1.23
C ASP A 61 -8.88 12.46 -2.68
N THR A 62 -8.03 11.54 -3.08
CA THR A 62 -7.46 11.47 -4.44
C THR A 62 -8.24 10.51 -5.33
N ALA A 63 -7.93 10.49 -6.63
CA ALA A 63 -8.48 9.47 -7.53
C ALA A 63 -8.16 8.03 -7.04
N LEU A 64 -6.96 7.81 -6.49
CA LEU A 64 -6.56 6.51 -5.94
C LEU A 64 -7.43 6.08 -4.75
N HIS A 65 -7.76 7.00 -3.83
CA HIS A 65 -8.70 6.70 -2.74
C HIS A 65 -10.07 6.28 -3.28
N ARG A 66 -10.57 6.92 -4.35
CA ARG A 66 -11.87 6.59 -4.96
C ARG A 66 -11.88 5.20 -5.59
N ILE A 67 -10.80 4.80 -6.26
CA ILE A 67 -10.68 3.45 -6.83
C ILE A 67 -10.75 2.40 -5.73
N LEU A 68 -10.02 2.60 -4.64
CA LEU A 68 -9.93 1.64 -3.54
C LEU A 68 -11.23 1.56 -2.71
N ARG A 69 -11.99 2.64 -2.61
CA ARG A 69 -13.23 2.69 -1.82
C ARG A 69 -14.46 2.19 -2.57
N THR A 70 -14.41 2.13 -3.89
CA THR A 70 -15.58 1.74 -4.68
C THR A 70 -15.77 0.23 -4.59
N GLU A 71 -16.80 -0.18 -3.85
CA GLU A 71 -17.20 -1.58 -3.72
C GLU A 71 -17.42 -2.20 -5.11
N SER A 72 -16.77 -3.33 -5.35
CA SER A 72 -17.09 -4.16 -6.52
C SER A 72 -18.50 -4.73 -6.36
N CYS A 73 -19.20 -4.91 -7.48
CA CYS A 73 -20.54 -5.46 -7.49
C CYS A 73 -20.61 -6.79 -6.71
N GLN A 74 -21.44 -6.87 -5.66
CA GLN A 74 -21.51 -8.05 -4.80
C GLN A 74 -22.14 -9.26 -5.52
N THR A 75 -23.02 -8.99 -6.49
CA THR A 75 -23.83 -9.98 -7.21
C THR A 75 -23.28 -10.37 -8.59
N CYS A 76 -22.13 -9.84 -9.01
CA CYS A 76 -21.58 -10.18 -10.31
C CYS A 76 -20.94 -11.58 -10.33
N PRO A 77 -20.97 -12.28 -11.49
CA PRO A 77 -20.33 -13.58 -11.64
C PRO A 77 -18.81 -13.50 -11.40
N PRO A 78 -18.16 -14.62 -11.02
CA PRO A 78 -16.73 -14.63 -10.66
C PRO A 78 -15.83 -14.10 -11.77
N GLU A 79 -16.10 -14.43 -13.04
CA GLU A 79 -15.36 -13.90 -14.20
C GLU A 79 -15.43 -12.36 -14.30
N MET A 80 -16.58 -11.78 -13.96
CA MET A 80 -16.75 -10.33 -13.96
C MET A 80 -16.03 -9.68 -12.77
N LYS A 81 -15.98 -10.35 -11.60
CA LYS A 81 -15.18 -9.90 -10.45
C LYS A 81 -13.70 -9.86 -10.80
N GLN A 82 -13.20 -10.89 -11.49
CA GLN A 82 -11.82 -10.96 -11.96
C GLN A 82 -11.50 -9.82 -12.94
N ASN A 83 -12.34 -9.61 -13.96
CA ASN A 83 -12.13 -8.52 -14.92
C ASN A 83 -12.16 -7.14 -14.25
N ILE A 84 -13.07 -6.93 -13.30
CA ILE A 84 -13.14 -5.71 -12.49
C ILE A 84 -11.84 -5.49 -11.72
N TYR A 85 -11.31 -6.56 -11.12
CA TYR A 85 -10.05 -6.51 -10.37
C TYR A 85 -8.87 -6.13 -11.26
N GLU A 86 -8.72 -6.76 -12.42
CA GLU A 86 -7.67 -6.46 -13.38
C GLU A 86 -7.75 -4.99 -13.86
N MET A 87 -8.97 -4.51 -14.15
CA MET A 87 -9.19 -3.11 -14.49
C MET A 87 -8.80 -2.15 -13.34
N LYS A 88 -9.12 -2.50 -12.08
CA LYS A 88 -8.69 -1.72 -10.90
C LYS A 88 -7.16 -1.73 -10.77
N LEU A 89 -6.53 -2.88 -10.92
CA LEU A 89 -5.07 -3.03 -10.82
C LEU A 89 -4.36 -2.17 -11.85
N ASP A 90 -4.78 -2.24 -13.11
CA ASP A 90 -4.21 -1.42 -14.19
C ASP A 90 -4.43 0.07 -13.96
N ALA A 91 -5.61 0.45 -13.46
CA ALA A 91 -5.91 1.83 -13.10
C ALA A 91 -5.02 2.35 -11.95
N VAL A 92 -4.77 1.53 -10.92
CA VAL A 92 -3.86 1.85 -9.81
C VAL A 92 -2.43 2.00 -10.32
N LYS A 93 -1.93 1.03 -11.09
CA LYS A 93 -0.57 1.09 -11.69
C LYS A 93 -0.40 2.36 -12.50
N ALA A 94 -1.32 2.66 -13.41
CA ALA A 94 -1.23 3.85 -14.25
C ALA A 94 -1.30 5.16 -13.45
N LEU A 95 -2.06 5.21 -12.36
CA LEU A 95 -2.10 6.37 -11.47
C LEU A 95 -0.80 6.56 -10.69
N LEU A 96 -0.22 5.48 -10.19
CA LEU A 96 1.05 5.50 -9.46
C LEU A 96 2.22 5.88 -10.37
N GLU A 97 2.23 5.37 -11.61
CA GLU A 97 3.17 5.79 -12.65
C GLU A 97 3.05 7.28 -12.97
N ALA A 98 1.82 7.81 -13.05
CA ALA A 98 1.58 9.23 -13.33
C ALA A 98 1.88 10.14 -12.13
N ASN A 99 1.63 9.67 -10.91
CA ASN A 99 1.92 10.41 -9.68
C ASN A 99 2.12 9.46 -8.47
N PRO A 100 3.38 9.09 -8.15
CA PRO A 100 3.66 8.14 -7.07
C PRO A 100 3.35 8.70 -5.68
N VAL A 101 3.31 10.04 -5.53
CA VAL A 101 2.99 10.71 -4.26
C VAL A 101 1.57 10.35 -3.78
N GLN A 102 0.67 9.96 -4.69
CA GLN A 102 -0.69 9.56 -4.33
C GLN A 102 -0.70 8.41 -3.31
N ALA A 103 0.21 7.42 -3.42
CA ALA A 103 0.26 6.27 -2.52
C ALA A 103 0.49 6.64 -1.04
N SER A 104 1.09 7.80 -0.78
CA SER A 104 1.35 8.32 0.56
C SER A 104 0.46 9.51 0.96
N THR A 105 -0.40 9.97 0.05
CA THR A 105 -1.29 11.12 0.32
C THR A 105 -2.38 10.69 1.29
N ALA A 106 -2.60 11.44 2.36
CA ALA A 106 -3.61 11.12 3.35
C ALA A 106 -4.92 11.88 3.10
N ASP A 107 -6.04 11.23 3.42
CA ASP A 107 -7.37 11.85 3.43
C ASP A 107 -7.58 12.72 4.69
N THR A 108 -8.78 13.26 4.88
CA THR A 108 -9.15 14.10 6.05
C THR A 108 -9.01 13.34 7.38
N PHE A 109 -9.07 12.01 7.35
CA PHE A 109 -8.90 11.14 8.51
C PHE A 109 -7.44 10.71 8.69
N GLN A 110 -6.51 11.33 7.98
CA GLN A 110 -5.09 10.94 7.93
C GLN A 110 -4.85 9.52 7.39
N ARG A 111 -5.83 8.92 6.72
CA ARG A 111 -5.70 7.60 6.12
C ARG A 111 -5.08 7.72 4.74
N THR A 112 -4.02 6.96 4.51
CA THR A 112 -3.43 6.76 3.18
C THR A 112 -4.24 5.76 2.35
N PRO A 113 -4.03 5.67 1.03
CA PRO A 113 -4.57 4.60 0.20
C PRO A 113 -4.35 3.19 0.76
N LEU A 114 -3.19 2.95 1.39
CA LEU A 114 -2.90 1.66 2.02
C LEU A 114 -3.86 1.33 3.17
N HIS A 115 -4.32 2.31 3.96
CA HIS A 115 -5.34 2.06 4.99
C HIS A 115 -6.63 1.55 4.36
N TRP A 116 -7.08 2.20 3.28
CA TRP A 116 -8.29 1.82 2.57
C TRP A 116 -8.16 0.45 1.91
N ALA A 117 -7.03 0.18 1.26
CA ALA A 117 -6.78 -1.12 0.65
C ALA A 117 -6.76 -2.25 1.70
N CYS A 118 -6.21 -2.02 2.90
CA CYS A 118 -6.21 -3.00 3.99
C CYS A 118 -7.60 -3.25 4.58
N MET A 119 -8.56 -2.33 4.46
CA MET A 119 -9.94 -2.55 4.91
C MET A 119 -10.71 -3.52 4.02
N ASP A 120 -10.27 -3.69 2.77
CA ASP A 120 -10.96 -4.48 1.75
C ASP A 120 -9.94 -5.43 1.08
N ALA A 121 -9.10 -6.08 1.88
CA ALA A 121 -7.98 -6.84 1.34
C ALA A 121 -8.44 -8.11 0.62
N GLU A 122 -9.57 -8.69 1.02
CA GLU A 122 -10.19 -9.85 0.35
C GLU A 122 -10.65 -9.54 -1.07
N SER A 123 -11.21 -8.34 -1.32
CA SER A 123 -11.57 -7.95 -2.69
C SER A 123 -10.35 -7.60 -3.55
N ASN A 124 -9.21 -7.35 -2.89
CA ASN A 124 -7.97 -6.88 -3.50
C ASN A 124 -6.89 -7.98 -3.64
N ASP A 125 -7.15 -9.18 -3.13
CA ASP A 125 -6.31 -10.36 -3.29
C ASP A 125 -7.16 -11.42 -4.02
N VAL A 126 -7.07 -11.42 -5.35
CA VAL A 126 -7.55 -12.58 -6.09
C VAL A 126 -6.62 -13.72 -5.69
N GLN A 127 -7.12 -14.62 -4.85
CA GLN A 127 -6.48 -15.89 -4.60
C GLN A 127 -6.11 -16.51 -5.96
N THR A 128 -4.81 -16.60 -6.23
CA THR A 128 -4.29 -17.73 -6.98
C THR A 128 -4.73 -18.96 -6.19
N GLY A 129 -5.85 -19.55 -6.60
CA GLY A 129 -6.34 -20.81 -6.07
C GLY A 129 -5.20 -21.83 -6.05
N GLY A 130 -5.21 -22.67 -5.02
CA GLY A 130 -4.14 -23.59 -4.66
C GLY A 130 -3.47 -24.26 -5.86
N ASP A 131 -2.17 -24.06 -5.94
CA ASP A 131 -1.31 -25.11 -6.44
C ASP A 131 -1.04 -26.03 -5.25
N ASP A 132 -1.48 -27.27 -5.42
CA ASP A 132 -1.40 -28.39 -4.49
C ASP A 132 0.07 -28.83 -4.32
N ASP A 133 0.96 -27.95 -3.88
CA ASP A 133 2.35 -28.31 -3.65
C ASP A 133 2.51 -28.83 -2.22
N GLU A 134 2.38 -30.16 -2.11
CA GLU A 134 2.61 -31.01 -0.93
C GLU A 134 4.04 -30.92 -0.36
N HIS A 135 4.85 -29.94 -0.79
CA HIS A 135 6.22 -29.71 -0.33
C HIS A 135 6.37 -28.27 0.17
N GLY A 136 5.97 -28.08 1.42
CA GLY A 136 6.21 -26.85 2.15
C GLY A 136 7.69 -26.63 2.43
N ASP A 137 8.43 -26.08 1.48
CA ASP A 137 9.59 -25.23 1.73
C ASP A 137 10.05 -24.56 0.42
N HIS A 138 9.45 -23.43 0.05
CA HIS A 138 10.13 -22.39 -0.75
C HIS A 138 9.21 -21.17 -0.87
N ILE A 139 9.50 -20.14 -0.08
CA ILE A 139 9.26 -18.76 -0.53
C ILE A 139 10.26 -18.53 -1.67
N SER A 140 9.90 -18.95 -2.89
CA SER A 140 10.74 -18.75 -4.07
C SER A 140 10.71 -17.27 -4.45
N GLU A 141 11.89 -16.67 -4.48
CA GLU A 141 12.17 -15.27 -4.81
C GLU A 141 11.79 -14.90 -6.26
N SER A 142 11.32 -15.86 -7.05
CA SER A 142 11.03 -15.73 -8.48
C SER A 142 9.53 -15.65 -8.84
N THR A 143 8.62 -15.75 -7.88
CA THR A 143 7.17 -15.53 -8.10
C THR A 143 6.70 -14.24 -7.39
N LEU A 144 7.59 -13.25 -7.32
CA LEU A 144 7.37 -11.96 -6.66
C LEU A 144 6.46 -10.98 -7.45
N GLY A 145 5.89 -11.38 -8.59
CA GLY A 145 5.17 -10.51 -9.52
C GLY A 145 3.75 -10.09 -9.10
N SER A 146 3.63 -8.87 -8.60
CA SER A 146 2.84 -7.77 -9.21
C SER A 146 1.32 -7.90 -9.49
N GLY A 147 0.64 -8.92 -8.95
CA GLY A 147 -0.81 -9.08 -9.15
C GLY A 147 -1.70 -8.27 -8.19
N SER A 148 -1.21 -7.96 -6.98
CA SER A 148 -2.05 -7.35 -5.94
C SER A 148 -1.92 -5.84 -5.86
N VAL A 149 -3.07 -5.15 -5.87
CA VAL A 149 -3.19 -3.70 -5.63
C VAL A 149 -2.45 -3.30 -4.34
N LEU A 150 -2.52 -4.14 -3.31
CA LEU A 150 -1.86 -3.90 -2.02
C LEU A 150 -0.34 -3.96 -2.11
N LEU A 151 0.19 -4.94 -2.85
CA LEU A 151 1.63 -5.07 -3.06
C LEU A 151 2.17 -3.91 -3.87
N GLU A 152 1.44 -3.47 -4.90
CA GLU A 152 1.78 -2.33 -5.75
C GLU A 152 1.86 -1.02 -4.96
N LEU A 153 0.90 -0.80 -4.05
CA LEU A 153 0.91 0.33 -3.13
C LEU A 153 2.13 0.31 -2.20
N LEU A 154 2.50 -0.87 -1.69
CA LEU A 154 3.66 -1.02 -0.81
C LEU A 154 4.99 -0.82 -1.54
N ASP A 155 5.09 -1.25 -2.81
CA ASP A 155 6.29 -1.05 -3.62
C ASP A 155 6.53 0.43 -3.92
N HIS A 156 5.45 1.19 -4.17
CA HIS A 156 5.53 2.63 -4.40
C HIS A 156 5.68 3.46 -3.11
N ALA A 157 5.11 2.99 -2.00
CA ALA A 157 5.10 3.72 -0.72
C ALA A 157 5.34 2.80 0.49
N PRO A 158 6.57 2.28 0.68
CA PRO A 158 6.87 1.39 1.79
C PRO A 158 6.70 2.07 3.16
N GLN A 159 6.90 3.40 3.24
CA GLN A 159 6.71 4.14 4.48
C GLN A 159 5.24 4.32 4.88
N ALA A 160 4.29 4.02 3.98
CA ALA A 160 2.86 4.12 4.28
C ALA A 160 2.43 3.14 5.38
N VAL A 161 3.16 2.03 5.60
CA VAL A 161 2.88 1.07 6.68
C VAL A 161 3.02 1.66 8.09
N LYS A 162 3.76 2.77 8.22
CA LYS A 162 4.01 3.46 9.49
C LYS A 162 3.07 4.64 9.72
N LYS A 163 2.28 5.02 8.71
CA LYS A 163 1.38 6.15 8.82
C LYS A 163 0.24 5.79 9.76
N VAL A 164 -0.04 6.68 10.69
CA VAL A 164 -1.15 6.58 11.63
C VAL A 164 -2.27 7.48 11.16
N ASP A 165 -3.50 7.01 11.31
CA ASP A 165 -4.70 7.82 11.10
C ASP A 165 -5.05 8.66 12.35
N ILE A 166 -6.22 9.32 12.33
CA ILE A 166 -6.70 10.11 13.47
C ILE A 166 -6.94 9.29 14.74
N GLU A 167 -7.26 7.99 14.63
CA GLU A 167 -7.46 7.05 15.74
C GLU A 167 -6.14 6.37 16.15
N ARG A 168 -5.00 6.89 15.65
CA ARG A 168 -3.65 6.35 15.83
C ARG A 168 -3.47 4.94 15.28
N ARG A 169 -4.35 4.49 14.38
CA ARG A 169 -4.29 3.17 13.76
C ARG A 169 -3.36 3.21 12.55
N ILE A 170 -2.43 2.26 12.51
CA ILE A 170 -1.67 1.92 11.30
C ILE A 170 -2.48 1.00 10.37
N PRO A 171 -2.14 0.88 9.07
CA PRO A 171 -2.89 0.02 8.13
C PRO A 171 -3.04 -1.43 8.59
N LEU A 172 -2.09 -1.95 9.38
CA LEU A 172 -2.14 -3.30 9.92
C LEU A 172 -3.32 -3.53 10.88
N HIS A 173 -3.78 -2.50 11.62
CA HIS A 173 -4.97 -2.62 12.45
C HIS A 173 -6.19 -2.94 11.59
N TYR A 174 -6.34 -2.24 10.46
CA TYR A 174 -7.46 -2.46 9.53
C TYR A 174 -7.38 -3.83 8.86
N LEU A 175 -6.18 -4.26 8.47
CA LEU A 175 -5.97 -5.57 7.86
C LEU A 175 -6.50 -6.69 8.77
N LEU A 176 -6.20 -6.62 10.07
CA LEU A 176 -6.60 -7.66 11.03
C LEU A 176 -8.03 -7.48 11.58
N ALA A 177 -8.58 -6.26 11.53
CA ALA A 177 -9.91 -5.97 12.06
C ALA A 177 -11.06 -6.14 11.06
N ARG A 178 -10.79 -6.14 9.75
CA ARG A 178 -11.85 -6.06 8.71
C ARG A 178 -11.91 -7.23 7.75
N ASN A 179 -10.86 -8.06 7.68
CA ASN A 179 -10.81 -9.21 6.79
C ASN A 179 -11.02 -10.48 7.63
N ASP A 180 -11.83 -11.39 7.12
CA ASP A 180 -12.06 -12.71 7.67
C ASP A 180 -10.89 -13.63 7.32
N GLU A 181 -10.40 -13.55 6.08
CA GLU A 181 -9.17 -14.23 5.65
C GLU A 181 -8.00 -13.24 5.55
N ILE A 182 -6.94 -13.49 6.32
CA ILE A 182 -5.77 -12.59 6.33
C ILE A 182 -4.80 -12.95 5.20
N PRO A 183 -4.49 -12.04 4.26
CA PRO A 183 -3.53 -12.30 3.19
C PRO A 183 -2.11 -12.40 3.75
N LEU A 184 -1.60 -13.62 3.90
CA LEU A 184 -0.33 -13.93 4.55
C LEU A 184 0.86 -13.24 3.88
N ARG A 185 0.85 -13.15 2.55
CA ARG A 185 1.91 -12.49 1.77
C ARG A 185 1.98 -10.99 2.08
N LEU A 186 0.83 -10.33 2.17
CA LEU A 186 0.76 -8.92 2.54
C LEU A 186 1.19 -8.71 3.98
N LEU A 187 0.67 -9.52 4.91
CA LEU A 187 1.04 -9.47 6.32
C LEU A 187 2.55 -9.58 6.50
N ALA A 188 3.18 -10.57 5.84
CA ALA A 188 4.61 -10.77 5.91
C ALA A 188 5.40 -9.57 5.37
N LYS A 189 4.98 -9.00 4.24
CA LYS A 189 5.63 -7.80 3.66
C LYS A 189 5.51 -6.58 4.58
N MET A 190 4.33 -6.35 5.17
CA MET A 190 4.11 -5.22 6.08
C MET A 190 4.94 -5.33 7.36
N VAL A 191 4.99 -6.52 7.97
CA VAL A 191 5.79 -6.77 9.18
C VAL A 191 7.28 -6.71 8.86
N ALA A 192 7.72 -7.18 7.71
CA ALA A 192 9.12 -7.05 7.28
C ALA A 192 9.55 -5.57 7.10
N LEU A 193 8.65 -4.73 6.55
CA LEU A 193 8.90 -3.29 6.37
C LEU A 193 8.84 -2.50 7.68
N TYR A 194 8.06 -2.98 8.66
CA TYR A 194 7.96 -2.35 9.98
C TYR A 194 7.75 -3.40 11.08
N PRO A 195 8.82 -4.01 11.61
CA PRO A 195 8.73 -5.08 12.60
C PRO A 195 7.99 -4.69 13.89
N ASP A 196 8.14 -3.44 14.32
CA ASP A 196 7.50 -2.92 15.54
C ASP A 196 5.99 -2.68 15.36
N SER A 197 5.46 -2.84 14.14
CA SER A 197 4.04 -2.63 13.81
C SER A 197 3.09 -3.37 14.75
N LEU A 198 3.47 -4.58 15.17
CA LEU A 198 2.68 -5.46 16.03
C LEU A 198 2.52 -4.95 17.45
N THR A 199 3.33 -3.97 17.86
CA THR A 199 3.33 -3.39 19.21
C THR A 199 2.79 -1.95 19.24
N VAL A 200 2.47 -1.38 18.07
CA VAL A 200 1.90 -0.04 17.98
C VAL A 200 0.49 -0.06 18.54
N LYS A 201 0.21 0.83 19.49
CA LYS A 201 -1.11 0.98 20.08
C LYS A 201 -1.92 2.03 19.34
N ASP A 202 -3.20 1.75 19.13
CA ASP A 202 -4.19 2.72 18.68
C ASP A 202 -4.61 3.68 19.82
N GLU A 203 -5.62 4.51 19.57
CA GLU A 203 -6.16 5.46 20.54
C GLU A 203 -6.77 4.80 21.77
N VAL A 204 -7.36 3.60 21.63
CA VAL A 204 -7.97 2.83 22.73
C VAL A 204 -6.89 2.04 23.50
N GLY A 205 -5.68 1.94 22.95
CA GLY A 205 -4.55 1.24 23.54
C GLY A 205 -4.42 -0.20 23.06
N GLU A 206 -5.19 -0.60 22.05
CA GLU A 206 -5.15 -1.92 21.43
C GLU A 206 -4.02 -1.99 20.41
N THR A 207 -3.28 -3.08 20.41
CA THR A 207 -2.29 -3.40 19.38
C THR A 207 -2.91 -4.27 18.27
N PRO A 208 -2.28 -4.38 17.09
CA PRO A 208 -2.74 -5.32 16.08
C PRO A 208 -2.80 -6.77 16.58
N LEU A 209 -1.92 -7.15 17.54
CA LEU A 209 -1.97 -8.46 18.18
C LEU A 209 -3.19 -8.63 19.09
N ASP A 210 -3.62 -7.57 19.77
CA ASP A 210 -4.82 -7.61 20.62
C ASP A 210 -6.07 -7.83 19.76
N ILE A 211 -6.18 -7.11 18.64
CA ILE A 211 -7.26 -7.28 17.64
C ILE A 211 -7.25 -8.70 17.07
N LEU A 212 -6.08 -9.22 16.72
CA LEU A 212 -5.95 -10.58 16.20
C LEU A 212 -6.41 -11.61 17.23
N GLN A 213 -6.04 -11.42 18.51
CA GLN A 213 -6.42 -12.31 19.60
C GLN A 213 -7.93 -12.26 19.89
N SER A 214 -8.55 -11.08 19.81
CA SER A 214 -10.00 -10.94 20.01
C SER A 214 -10.81 -11.63 18.90
N ARG A 215 -10.27 -11.68 17.67
CA ARG A 215 -10.92 -12.28 16.49
C ARG A 215 -10.46 -13.71 16.16
N LYS A 216 -9.69 -14.35 17.04
CA LYS A 216 -9.09 -15.67 16.78
C LYS A 216 -10.08 -16.77 16.35
N GLU A 217 -11.35 -16.66 16.76
CA GLU A 217 -12.40 -17.63 16.46
C GLU A 217 -13.14 -17.31 15.15
N GLU A 218 -13.02 -16.08 14.65
CA GLU A 218 -13.63 -15.62 13.41
C GLU A 218 -12.73 -15.87 12.20
N ILE A 219 -11.40 -15.83 12.40
CA ILE A 219 -10.41 -15.91 11.32
C ILE A 219 -10.13 -17.39 11.00
N PRO A 220 -10.48 -17.89 9.79
CA PRO A 220 -10.29 -19.30 9.45
C PRO A 220 -8.81 -19.69 9.34
N ASN A 221 -7.96 -18.79 8.85
CA ASN A 221 -6.53 -19.04 8.60
C ASN A 221 -5.61 -18.56 9.74
N MET A 222 -6.12 -18.60 10.97
CA MET A 222 -5.42 -18.07 12.16
C MET A 222 -4.13 -18.84 12.48
N GLU A 223 -4.11 -20.15 12.27
CA GLU A 223 -2.92 -20.97 12.52
C GLU A 223 -1.78 -20.59 11.56
N GLU A 224 -2.08 -20.37 10.29
CA GLU A 224 -1.12 -19.93 9.28
C GLU A 224 -0.60 -18.52 9.56
N VAL A 225 -1.47 -17.62 10.03
CA VAL A 225 -1.08 -16.27 10.46
C VAL A 225 -0.07 -16.34 11.60
N ILE A 226 -0.36 -17.13 12.65
CA ILE A 226 0.53 -17.29 13.80
C ILE A 226 1.86 -17.90 13.36
N LYS A 227 1.82 -18.96 12.54
CA LYS A 227 3.02 -19.61 11.99
C LYS A 227 3.88 -18.61 11.20
N THR A 228 3.25 -17.76 10.39
CA THR A 228 3.93 -16.73 9.60
C THR A 228 4.58 -15.68 10.51
N LEU A 229 3.87 -15.19 11.53
CA LEU A 229 4.41 -14.24 12.50
C LEU A 229 5.57 -14.82 13.31
N LEU A 230 5.50 -16.10 13.70
CA LEU A 230 6.59 -16.80 14.40
C LEU A 230 7.82 -16.95 13.49
N LYS A 231 7.63 -17.32 12.23
CA LYS A 231 8.71 -17.40 11.22
C LYS A 231 9.36 -16.04 11.01
N LEU A 232 8.58 -14.96 10.92
CA LEU A 232 9.13 -13.60 10.77
C LEU A 232 9.92 -13.19 12.01
N LYS A 233 9.42 -13.46 13.21
CA LYS A 233 10.16 -13.20 14.46
C LYS A 233 11.49 -13.95 14.53
N SER A 234 11.53 -15.23 14.15
CA SER A 234 12.77 -16.00 14.16
C SER A 234 13.78 -15.52 13.11
N MET A 235 13.31 -15.13 11.92
CA MET A 235 14.17 -14.54 10.87
C MET A 235 14.74 -13.18 11.29
N LEU A 236 13.94 -12.32 11.91
CA LEU A 236 14.38 -11.02 12.42
C LEU A 236 15.39 -11.17 13.57
N ALA A 237 15.19 -12.16 14.45
CA ALA A 237 16.16 -12.48 15.51
C ALA A 237 17.49 -13.00 14.95
N SER A 238 17.45 -13.82 13.90
CA SER A 238 18.64 -14.39 13.26
C SER A 238 19.43 -13.34 12.46
N THR A 239 18.75 -12.42 11.78
CA THR A 239 19.40 -11.31 11.05
C THR A 239 20.05 -10.30 12.01
N ALA A 240 19.45 -10.05 13.18
CA ALA A 240 20.07 -9.22 14.21
C ALA A 240 21.39 -9.82 14.75
N GLN A 241 21.50 -11.15 14.89
CA GLN A 241 22.74 -11.84 15.26
C GLN A 241 23.83 -11.70 14.19
N VAL A 242 23.47 -11.86 12.91
CA VAL A 242 24.44 -11.74 11.79
C VAL A 242 24.98 -10.31 11.64
N ILE A 243 24.18 -9.28 11.94
CA ILE A 243 24.63 -7.87 11.89
C ILE A 243 25.57 -7.56 13.06
N LEU A 244 25.34 -8.13 14.25
CA LEU A 244 26.23 -7.98 15.41
C LEU A 244 27.59 -8.66 15.19
N GLU A 245 27.65 -9.80 14.50
CA GLU A 245 28.92 -10.47 14.16
C GLU A 245 29.73 -9.73 13.09
N LYS A 246 29.08 -9.01 12.16
CA LYS A 246 29.78 -8.20 11.15
C LYS A 246 30.39 -6.92 11.74
N HIS A 247 29.88 -6.42 12.88
CA HIS A 247 30.44 -5.26 13.56
C HIS A 247 31.56 -5.59 14.57
N SER A 248 31.83 -6.85 14.87
CA SER A 248 32.94 -7.27 15.74
C SER A 248 34.25 -7.56 14.99
N HIS A 249 34.29 -7.37 13.66
CA HIS A 249 35.44 -7.67 12.80
C HIS A 249 36.06 -6.41 12.11
N GLN A 250 36.00 -5.23 12.73
CA GLN A 250 36.95 -4.16 12.39
C GLN A 250 38.14 -4.22 13.35
N PRO A 251 39.35 -4.61 12.88
CA PRO A 251 40.54 -4.56 13.71
C PRO A 251 40.94 -3.10 13.95
N GLU A 252 41.20 -2.77 15.20
CA GLU A 252 41.78 -1.50 15.61
C GLU A 252 43.10 -1.26 14.85
N ALA A 253 43.08 -0.30 13.92
CA ALA A 253 44.30 0.17 13.27
C ALA A 253 45.13 0.90 14.33
N GLY A 254 46.16 0.21 14.82
CA GLY A 254 47.19 0.75 15.69
C GLY A 254 47.83 1.97 15.07
N CYS A 255 47.71 3.10 15.77
CA CYS A 255 48.48 4.31 15.51
C CYS A 255 49.84 4.14 16.22
N GLU A 256 50.82 3.56 15.52
CA GLU A 256 52.22 3.58 15.98
C GLU A 256 52.84 4.95 15.70
N LEU A 257 53.32 5.55 16.79
CA LEU A 257 54.06 6.80 16.90
C LEU A 257 55.40 6.69 16.15
N ALA A 258 55.63 7.56 15.18
CA ALA A 258 56.99 7.84 14.69
C ALA A 258 57.52 9.08 15.43
N SER A 259 58.56 8.85 16.24
CA SER A 259 59.48 9.87 16.78
C SER A 259 60.59 10.16 15.78
#